data_AF-A0AAW1J6B7-F1
#
_entry.id   AF-A0AAW1J6B7-F1
#
_cell.length_a   1.000
_cell.length_b   1.000
_cell.length_c   1.000
_cell.angle_alpha   90.00
_cell.angle_beta   90.00
_cell.angle_gamma   90.00
#
_symmetry.space_group_name_H-M   'P 1'
#
loop_
_entity.id
_entity.type
_entity.pdbx_description
1 polymer ?
#
loop_
_entity_poly.entity_id
_entity_poly.type
_entity_poly.pdbx_seq_one_letter_code
_entity_poly.pdbx_strand_id
1 'polypeptide(L)' 'MVSPSGERLAQLKAFDETKTGVKGLVDTGITTIPSIFIHNFDEPPPSKTKTSTISVPTIDFAGFETDPK' A
#
# COMPACT_ATOMS: atom_id res chain seq x y z
N MET A 1 -3.71 30.92 3.86
CA MET A 1 -2.67 30.02 4.41
C MET A 1 -3.21 28.61 4.26
N VAL A 2 -2.64 27.79 3.38
CA VAL A 2 -3.08 26.41 3.22
C VAL A 2 -2.40 25.58 4.31
N SER A 3 -3.19 24.88 5.12
CA SER A 3 -2.66 23.98 6.14
C SER A 3 -1.96 22.79 5.46
N PRO A 4 -0.93 22.17 6.06
CA PRO A 4 -0.18 21.04 5.47
C PRO A 4 -1.06 19.86 5.01
N SER A 5 -2.25 19.71 5.58
CA SER A 5 -3.28 18.75 5.16
C SER A 5 -3.93 19.08 3.80
N GLY A 6 -4.05 20.37 3.43
CA GLY A 6 -4.64 20.81 2.18
C GLY A 6 -3.72 20.60 0.96
N GLU A 7 -2.41 20.76 1.14
CA GLU A 7 -1.43 20.52 0.06
C GLU A 7 -1.35 19.05 -0.31
N ARG A 8 -1.38 18.16 0.70
CA ARG A 8 -1.43 16.71 0.49
C ARG A 8 -2.68 16.30 -0.30
N LEU A 9 -3.85 16.83 0.06
CA LEU A 9 -5.11 16.55 -0.64
C LEU A 9 -5.09 17.04 -2.10
N ALA A 10 -4.54 18.22 -2.36
CA ALA A 10 -4.41 18.74 -3.72
C ALA A 10 -3.50 17.85 -4.60
N GLN A 11 -2.35 17.42 -4.07
CA GLN A 11 -1.45 16.50 -4.77
C GLN A 11 -2.08 15.12 -5.01
N LEU A 12 -2.83 14.58 -4.03
CA LEU A 12 -3.57 13.32 -4.19
C LEU A 12 -4.60 13.42 -5.30
N LYS A 13 -5.34 14.53 -5.36
CA LYS A 13 -6.34 14.77 -6.41
C LYS A 13 -5.68 14.86 -7.79
N ALA A 14 -4.63 15.66 -7.92
CA ALA A 14 -3.90 15.79 -9.18
C ALA A 14 -3.32 14.44 -9.65
N PHE A 15 -2.81 13.62 -8.72
CA PHE A 15 -2.34 12.27 -9.02
C PHE A 15 -3.46 11.34 -9.50
N ASP A 16 -4.60 11.29 -8.78
CA ASP A 16 -5.74 10.44 -9.17
C ASP A 16 -6.33 10.86 -10.54
N GLU A 17 -6.35 12.15 -10.84
CA GLU A 17 -6.77 12.68 -12.14
C GLU A 17 -5.88 12.21 -13.30
N THR A 18 -4.62 11.86 -13.07
CA THR A 18 -3.77 11.27 -14.12
C THR A 18 -4.28 9.91 -14.59
N LYS A 19 -5.01 9.17 -13.74
CA LYS A 19 -5.52 7.81 -14.00
C LYS A 19 -4.46 6.82 -14.51
N THR A 20 -3.17 7.08 -14.25
CA THR A 20 -2.05 6.24 -14.69
C THR A 20 -1.55 5.27 -13.61
N GLY A 21 -2.02 5.45 -12.37
CA GLY A 21 -1.52 4.71 -11.21
C GLY A 21 -0.05 4.99 -10.92
N VAL A 22 0.54 4.22 -9.99
CA VAL A 22 1.96 4.41 -9.61
C VAL A 22 2.94 3.99 -10.71
N LYS A 23 2.52 3.13 -11.66
CA LYS A 23 3.35 2.76 -12.81
C LYS A 23 3.66 3.98 -13.69
N GLY A 24 2.68 4.86 -13.91
CA GLY A 24 2.88 6.09 -14.67
C GLY A 24 3.91 7.03 -14.05
N LEU A 25 4.00 7.07 -12.72
CA LEU A 25 5.05 7.80 -12.01
C LEU A 25 6.44 7.21 -12.28
N VAL A 26 6.57 5.88 -12.30
CA VAL A 26 7.85 5.22 -12.59
C VAL A 26 8.25 5.42 -14.05
N ASP A 27 7.31 5.23 -14.97
CA ASP A 27 7.56 5.35 -16.42
C ASP A 27 7.98 6.77 -16.83
N THR A 28 7.52 7.80 -16.12
CA THR A 28 7.89 9.21 -16.37
C THR A 28 9.28 9.59 -15.87
N GLY A 29 9.98 8.67 -15.17
CA GLY A 29 11.36 8.88 -14.75
C GLY A 29 11.51 9.89 -13.61
N ILE A 30 10.54 9.99 -12.71
CA ILE A 30 10.63 10.90 -11.55
C ILE A 30 11.88 10.60 -10.73
N THR A 31 12.63 11.64 -10.34
CA THR A 31 13.83 11.51 -9.50
C THR A 31 13.53 11.65 -8.01
N THR A 32 12.35 12.18 -7.69
CA THR A 32 11.93 12.50 -6.33
C THR A 32 10.54 11.94 -6.07
N ILE A 33 10.39 11.23 -4.95
CA ILE A 33 9.11 10.66 -4.54
C ILE A 33 8.17 11.79 -4.05
N PRO A 34 6.96 11.94 -4.61
CA PRO A 34 6.00 12.93 -4.13
C PRO A 34 5.64 12.69 -2.66
N SER A 35 5.46 13.78 -1.89
CA SER A 35 5.24 13.69 -0.43
C SER A 35 3.99 12.91 -0.05
N ILE A 36 3.00 12.82 -0.94
CA ILE A 36 1.79 12.01 -0.75
C ILE A 36 2.07 10.51 -0.57
N PHE A 37 3.22 10.01 -1.05
CA PHE A 37 3.66 8.60 -0.92
C PHE A 37 4.59 8.38 0.29
N ILE A 38 4.97 9.44 0.98
CA ILE A 38 5.82 9.33 2.17
C ILE A 38 4.91 9.08 3.37
N HIS A 39 5.13 7.96 4.05
CA HIS A 39 4.46 7.65 5.31
C HIS A 39 5.08 8.51 6.42
N ASN A 40 4.25 9.26 7.14
CA ASN A 40 4.71 10.14 8.22
C ASN A 40 5.08 9.30 9.44
N PHE A 41 6.24 9.59 10.03
CA PHE A 41 6.79 8.87 11.19
C PHE A 41 5.99 9.05 12.50
N ASP A 42 5.00 9.95 12.53
CA ASP A 42 4.06 10.08 13.65
C ASP A 42 3.09 8.89 13.75
N GLU A 43 2.92 8.13 12.66
CA GLU A 43 2.30 6.82 12.73
C GLU A 43 3.38 5.80 13.10
N PRO A 44 3.15 4.95 14.12
CA PRO A 44 4.13 3.92 14.48
C PRO A 44 4.38 3.08 13.22
N PRO A 45 5.65 2.88 12.81
CA PRO A 45 5.93 2.09 11.63
C PRO A 45 5.25 0.72 11.81
N PRO A 46 4.64 0.16 10.76
CA PRO A 46 4.10 -1.19 10.85
C PRO A 46 5.21 -2.09 11.38
N SER A 47 4.94 -2.78 12.49
CA SER A 47 5.94 -3.49 13.27
C SER A 47 6.82 -4.33 12.36
N LYS A 48 8.08 -3.89 12.13
CA LYS A 48 9.07 -4.63 11.34
C LYS A 48 9.69 -5.77 12.13
N THR A 49 8.97 -6.30 13.13
CA THR A 49 9.42 -7.45 13.91
C THR A 49 9.41 -8.68 13.04
N LYS A 50 10.55 -8.98 12.42
CA LYS A 50 10.89 -10.32 11.90
C LYS A 50 11.23 -11.27 13.05
N THR A 51 10.41 -11.33 14.10
CA THR A 51 10.69 -12.15 15.29
C THR A 51 9.55 -13.08 15.65
N SER A 52 8.52 -13.15 14.81
CA SER A 52 7.46 -14.13 14.98
C SER A 52 7.79 -15.31 14.08
N THR A 53 8.02 -16.49 14.65
CA THR A 53 7.95 -17.79 13.94
C THR A 53 6.53 -18.11 13.43
N ILE A 54 5.65 -17.11 13.41
CA ILE A 54 4.26 -17.19 13.00
C ILE A 54 4.24 -17.15 11.48
N SER A 55 4.04 -18.31 10.86
CA SER A 55 3.71 -18.42 9.45
C SER A 55 2.21 -18.43 9.29
N VAL A 56 1.71 -17.80 8.22
CA VAL A 56 0.33 -18.03 7.77
C VAL A 56 0.23 -19.52 7.39
N PRO A 57 -0.76 -20.28 7.91
CA PRO A 57 -0.89 -21.69 7.57
C PRO A 57 -1.38 -21.87 6.13
N THR A 58 -0.88 -22.91 5.47
CA THR A 58 -1.43 -23.39 4.18
C THR A 58 -2.38 -24.54 4.47
N ILE A 59 -3.62 -24.42 4.00
CA ILE A 59 -4.62 -25.48 4.11
C ILE A 59 -4.76 -26.12 2.73
N ASP A 60 -4.40 -27.39 2.62
CA ASP A 60 -4.70 -28.20 1.44
C ASP A 60 -6.12 -28.72 1.56
N PHE A 61 -6.89 -28.49 0.51
CA PHE A 61 -8.26 -28.94 0.40
C PHE A 61 -8.37 -30.13 -0.57
N ALA A 62 -7.29 -30.81 -0.95
CA ALA A 62 -7.43 -32.06 -1.70
C ALA A 62 -8.18 -33.13 -0.87
N GLY A 63 -9.20 -33.78 -1.44
CA GLY A 63 -9.88 -34.92 -0.83
C GLY A 63 -11.08 -34.62 0.09
N PHE A 64 -11.60 -33.38 0.14
CA PHE A 64 -12.91 -33.10 0.80
C PHE A 64 -14.12 -33.57 -0.01
N GLU A 65 -13.93 -34.24 -1.14
CA GLU A 65 -15.02 -34.74 -1.98
C GLU A 65 -15.58 -36.06 -1.44
N THR A 66 -16.34 -36.02 -0.33
CA THR A 66 -17.43 -36.98 -0.09
C THR A 66 -18.42 -36.39 0.92
N ASP A 67 -19.63 -36.05 0.44
CA ASP A 67 -20.85 -36.16 1.26
C ASP A 67 -21.31 -37.63 1.15
N PRO A 68 -21.11 -38.47 2.18
CA PRO A 68 -21.61 -39.84 2.14
C PRO A 68 -23.14 -39.81 2.27
N LYS A 69 -23.81 -40.29 1.22
CA LYS A 69 -25.26 -40.48 1.12
C LYS A 69 -25.82 -41.41 2.20
#